data_AF-A0A9Q3ERA1-F1
#
_entry.id   AF-A0A9Q3ERA1-F1
#
_cell.length_a   1.000
_cell.length_b   1.000
_cell.length_c   1.000
_cell.angle_alpha   90.00
_cell.angle_beta   90.00
_cell.angle_gamma   90.00
#
_symmetry.space_group_name_H-M   'P 1'
#
loop_
_entity.id
_entity.type
_entity.pdbx_description
1 polymer ?
#
loop_
_entity_poly.entity_id
_entity_poly.type
_entity_poly.pdbx_seq_one_letter_code
_entity_poly.pdbx_strand_id
1 'polypeptide(L)'
;MVERGHKQLKDALVKMCGENGGKWKKYLPLVTLADRISTKQTTGFSPFELQFGQLPVLPIEIESKTFLAVEWHKISTTEELLEAGAKQSEVKEEMRMKAA
;
A
#
# COMPACT_ATOMS: atom_id res chain seq x y z
N MET A 1 17.10 -10.32 -15.54
CA MET A 1 16.64 -10.86 -14.25
C MET A 1 15.11 -10.98 -14.27
N VAL A 2 14.58 -11.96 -15.01
CA VAL A 2 13.11 -12.13 -15.18
C VAL A 2 12.65 -13.36 -14.41
N GLU A 3 13.33 -14.49 -14.65
CA GLU A 3 13.01 -15.79 -14.02
C GLU A 3 13.08 -15.79 -12.49
N ARG A 4 14.02 -15.06 -11.87
CA ARG A 4 14.11 -15.00 -10.40
C ARG A 4 12.93 -14.27 -9.77
N GLY A 5 12.49 -13.16 -10.36
CA GLY A 5 11.33 -12.40 -9.88
C GLY A 5 10.02 -13.19 -10.04
N HIS A 6 9.89 -13.92 -11.15
CA HIS A 6 8.73 -14.77 -11.40
C HIS A 6 8.57 -15.89 -10.36
N LYS A 7 9.69 -16.43 -9.83
CA LYS A 7 9.63 -17.44 -8.78
C LYS A 7 8.89 -16.92 -7.54
N GLN A 8 9.28 -15.75 -7.04
CA GLN A 8 8.69 -15.16 -5.83
C GLN A 8 7.21 -14.79 -6.03
N LEU A 9 6.88 -14.25 -7.21
CA LEU A 9 5.50 -13.92 -7.58
C LEU A 9 4.60 -15.18 -7.62
N LYS A 10 5.10 -16.26 -8.22
CA LYS A 10 4.42 -17.55 -8.30
C LYS A 10 4.22 -18.15 -6.90
N ASP A 11 5.27 -18.15 -6.08
CA ASP A 11 5.20 -18.72 -4.73
C ASP A 11 4.18 -17.96 -3.86
N ALA A 12 4.14 -16.62 -3.95
CA ALA A 12 3.13 -15.80 -3.30
C ALA A 12 1.72 -16.10 -3.83
N LEU A 13 1.54 -16.26 -5.15
CA LEU A 13 0.25 -16.57 -5.76
C LEU A 13 -0.27 -17.94 -5.31
N VAL A 14 0.58 -18.97 -5.30
CA VAL A 14 0.25 -20.31 -4.78
C VAL A 14 -0.18 -20.22 -3.32
N LYS A 15 0.58 -19.49 -2.49
CA LYS A 15 0.24 -19.27 -1.08
C LYS A 15 -1.12 -18.61 -0.89
N MET A 16 -1.45 -17.59 -1.70
CA MET A 16 -2.75 -16.90 -1.62
C MET A 16 -3.92 -17.74 -2.13
N CYS A 17 -3.69 -18.64 -3.10
CA CYS A 17 -4.72 -19.56 -3.58
C CYS A 17 -5.03 -20.68 -2.57
N GLY A 18 -4.05 -21.03 -1.72
CA GLY A 18 -4.16 -22.14 -0.78
C GLY A 18 -4.44 -23.46 -1.52
N GLU A 19 -5.38 -24.24 -1.00
CA GLU A 19 -5.78 -25.53 -1.60
C GLU A 19 -6.59 -25.36 -2.90
N ASN A 20 -7.18 -24.18 -3.14
CA ASN A 20 -7.99 -23.93 -4.32
C ASN A 20 -7.24 -23.08 -5.35
N GLY A 21 -6.49 -23.77 -6.23
CA GLY A 21 -5.78 -23.15 -7.34
C GLY A 21 -6.67 -22.36 -8.31
N GLY A 22 -7.98 -22.62 -8.37
CA GLY A 22 -8.93 -21.89 -9.21
C GLY A 22 -9.10 -20.41 -8.82
N LYS A 23 -8.68 -20.03 -7.61
CA LYS A 23 -8.73 -18.63 -7.15
C LYS A 23 -7.63 -17.73 -7.75
N TRP A 24 -6.72 -18.27 -8.57
CA TRP A 24 -5.59 -17.51 -9.10
C TRP A 24 -6.00 -16.24 -9.85
N LYS A 25 -7.13 -16.26 -10.59
CA LYS A 25 -7.66 -15.08 -11.29
C LYS A 25 -7.99 -13.93 -10.34
N LYS A 26 -8.46 -14.25 -9.13
CA LYS A 26 -8.77 -13.27 -8.08
C LYS A 26 -7.50 -12.68 -7.46
N TYR A 27 -6.51 -13.53 -7.18
CA TYR A 27 -5.32 -13.12 -6.43
C TYR A 27 -4.19 -12.57 -7.31
N LEU A 28 -4.15 -12.89 -8.60
CA LEU A 28 -3.10 -12.42 -9.50
C LEU A 28 -2.97 -10.88 -9.55
N PRO A 29 -4.06 -10.09 -9.68
CA PRO A 29 -3.97 -8.63 -9.62
C PRO A 29 -3.44 -8.13 -8.26
N LEU A 30 -3.81 -8.77 -7.17
CA LEU A 30 -3.40 -8.38 -5.81
C LEU A 30 -1.91 -8.64 -5.58
N VAL A 31 -1.43 -9.82 -5.96
CA VAL A 31 -0.03 -10.22 -5.82
C VAL A 31 0.88 -9.38 -6.73
N THR A 32 0.43 -9.08 -7.95
CA THR A 32 1.19 -8.22 -8.89
C THR A 32 1.22 -6.76 -8.44
N LEU A 33 0.13 -6.24 -7.85
CA LEU A 33 0.15 -4.92 -7.22
C LEU A 33 1.14 -4.90 -6.05
N ALA A 34 1.05 -5.85 -5.13
CA ALA A 34 1.95 -5.97 -3.99
C ALA A 34 3.43 -6.01 -4.43
N ASP A 35 3.76 -6.76 -5.48
CA ASP A 35 5.12 -6.84 -6.02
C ASP A 35 5.64 -5.49 -6.54
N ARG A 36 4.76 -4.69 -7.17
CA ARG A 36 5.11 -3.37 -7.74
C ARG A 36 5.28 -2.28 -6.69
N ILE A 37 4.55 -2.36 -5.57
CA ILE A 37 4.63 -1.36 -4.49
C ILE A 37 5.61 -1.75 -3.38
N SER A 38 6.11 -2.99 -3.38
CA SER A 38 7.09 -3.45 -2.39
C SER A 38 8.50 -3.02 -2.76
N THR A 39 9.23 -2.48 -1.79
CA THR A 39 10.64 -2.13 -1.91
C THR A 39 11.49 -3.34 -2.29
N LYS A 40 12.30 -3.21 -3.34
CA LYS A 40 13.26 -4.26 -3.74
C LYS A 40 14.59 -4.06 -3.02
N GLN A 41 15.14 -5.14 -2.46
CA GLN A 41 16.43 -5.09 -1.75
C GLN A 41 17.59 -4.59 -2.61
N THR A 42 17.55 -4.83 -3.92
CA THR A 42 18.63 -4.45 -4.85
C THR A 42 18.70 -2.96 -5.13
N THR A 43 17.56 -2.27 -5.08
CA THR A 43 17.47 -0.84 -5.43
C THR A 43 17.18 0.03 -4.21
N GLY A 44 16.65 -0.54 -3.13
CA GLY A 44 16.15 0.22 -1.98
C GLY A 44 14.82 0.94 -2.25
N PHE A 45 14.23 0.76 -3.45
CA PHE A 45 12.98 1.40 -3.88
C PHE A 45 12.03 0.36 -4.47
N SER A 46 10.72 0.63 -4.42
CA SER A 46 9.73 -0.15 -5.14
C SER A 46 9.75 0.15 -6.65
N PRO A 47 9.33 -0.80 -7.51
CA PRO A 47 9.15 -0.53 -8.93
C PRO A 47 8.25 0.68 -9.22
N PHE A 48 7.22 0.89 -8.38
CA PHE A 48 6.33 2.05 -8.49
C PHE A 48 7.11 3.36 -8.25
N GLU A 49 7.89 3.45 -7.19
CA GLU A 49 8.71 4.63 -6.89
C GLU A 49 9.71 4.92 -8.01
N LEU A 50 10.35 3.88 -8.56
CA LEU A 50 11.30 4.05 -9.67
C LEU A 50 10.61 4.57 -10.95
N GLN A 51 9.34 4.23 -11.16
CA GLN A 51 8.59 4.62 -12.35
C GLN A 51 7.96 6.01 -12.24
N PHE A 52 7.47 6.37 -11.04
CA PHE A 52 6.66 7.58 -10.82
C PHE A 52 7.34 8.63 -9.93
N GLY A 53 8.48 8.30 -9.31
CA GLY A 53 9.21 9.21 -8.43
C GLY A 53 8.49 9.52 -7.10
N GLN A 54 7.46 8.75 -6.73
CA GLN A 54 6.65 8.97 -5.53
C GLN A 54 6.17 7.66 -4.92
N LEU A 55 5.75 7.71 -3.65
CA LEU A 55 5.14 6.58 -2.98
C LEU A 55 3.73 6.29 -3.54
N PRO A 56 3.32 5.02 -3.64
CA PRO A 56 1.98 4.67 -4.08
C PRO A 56 0.94 5.03 -3.01
N VAL A 57 -0.07 5.82 -3.38
CA VAL A 57 -1.24 6.08 -2.53
C VAL A 57 -2.27 4.96 -2.76
N LEU A 58 -2.50 4.13 -1.75
CA LEU A 58 -3.43 2.99 -1.83
C LEU A 58 -4.86 3.43 -1.47
N PRO A 59 -5.91 2.69 -1.91
CA PRO A 59 -7.29 3.03 -1.53
C PRO A 59 -7.52 3.13 -0.02
N ILE A 60 -6.85 2.28 0.77
CA ILE A 60 -6.91 2.32 2.24
C ILE A 60 -6.29 3.60 2.83
N GLU A 61 -5.28 4.16 2.16
CA GLU A 61 -4.64 5.41 2.56
C GLU A 61 -5.61 6.58 2.38
N ILE A 62 -6.38 6.56 1.29
CA ILE A 62 -7.42 7.57 1.00
C ILE A 62 -8.56 7.47 2.00
N GLU A 63 -9.07 6.25 2.25
CA GLU A 63 -10.16 6.01 3.20
C GLU A 63 -9.76 6.43 4.62
N SER A 64 -8.56 6.07 5.05
CA SER A 64 -8.05 6.37 6.39
C SER A 64 -7.45 7.77 6.51
N LYS A 65 -7.41 8.54 5.39
CA LYS A 65 -6.74 9.85 5.27
C LYS A 65 -5.34 9.83 5.88
N THR A 66 -4.53 8.83 5.57
CA THR A 66 -3.16 8.73 6.07
C THR A 66 -2.31 9.90 5.57
N PHE A 67 -1.09 10.00 6.09
CA PHE A 67 -0.19 11.09 5.72
C PHE A 67 0.02 11.23 4.20
N LEU A 68 0.01 10.12 3.45
CA LEU A 68 0.19 10.13 2.00
C LEU A 68 -1.04 10.63 1.23
N ALA A 69 -2.23 10.56 1.83
CA ALA A 69 -3.49 10.94 1.17
C ALA A 69 -3.95 12.37 1.48
N VAL A 70 -3.37 13.03 2.49
CA VAL A 70 -3.73 14.40 2.87
C VAL A 70 -3.04 15.40 1.95
N GLU A 71 -3.82 16.36 1.46
CA GLU A 71 -3.33 17.46 0.62
C GLU A 71 -2.66 18.56 1.47
N TRP A 72 -1.51 18.25 2.08
CA TRP A 72 -0.80 19.16 3.00
C TRP A 72 -0.50 20.54 2.40
N HIS A 73 -0.31 20.62 1.09
CA HIS A 73 -0.05 21.88 0.38
C HIS A 73 -1.25 22.86 0.40
N LYS A 74 -2.45 22.40 0.75
CA LYS A 74 -3.64 23.24 0.92
C LYS A 74 -3.80 23.76 2.35
N ILE A 75 -3.04 23.20 3.30
CA ILE A 75 -3.06 23.61 4.70
C ILE A 75 -2.10 24.79 4.83
N SER A 76 -2.63 25.91 5.30
CA SER A 76 -1.89 27.18 5.33
C SER A 76 -1.66 27.71 6.73
N THR A 77 -2.44 27.25 7.71
CA THR A 77 -2.34 27.68 9.10
C THR A 77 -1.89 26.55 10.03
N THR A 78 -1.27 26.93 11.15
CA THR A 78 -0.89 25.97 12.19
C THR A 78 -2.11 25.30 12.81
N GLU A 79 -3.23 26.03 12.94
CA GLU A 79 -4.48 25.49 13.48
C GLU A 79 -5.04 24.38 12.59
N GLU A 80 -5.13 24.61 11.27
CA GLU A 80 -5.54 23.59 10.29
C GLU A 80 -4.62 22.36 10.29
N LEU A 81 -3.31 22.58 10.46
CA LEU A 81 -2.34 21.48 10.53
C LEU A 81 -2.58 20.61 11.77
N LEU A 82 -2.81 21.23 12.93
CA LEU A 82 -3.10 20.54 14.18
C LEU A 82 -4.45 19.81 14.11
N GLU A 83 -5.46 20.44 13.51
CA GLU A 83 -6.78 19.82 13.30
C GLU A 83 -6.67 18.59 12.39
N ALA A 84 -5.93 18.68 11.28
CA ALA A 84 -5.69 17.56 10.37
C ALA A 84 -4.96 16.40 11.07
N GLY A 85 -3.92 16.71 11.85
CA GLY A 85 -3.18 15.70 12.62
C GLY A 85 -4.02 15.02 13.72
N ALA A 86 -4.89 15.79 14.40
CA ALA A 86 -5.81 15.25 15.40
C ALA A 86 -6.83 14.29 14.75
N LYS A 87 -7.46 14.70 13.65
CA LYS A 87 -8.41 13.87 12.89
C LYS A 87 -7.77 12.55 12.42
N GLN A 88 -6.52 12.57 11.97
CA GLN A 88 -5.79 11.36 11.61
C GLN A 88 -5.63 10.39 12.79
N SER A 89 -5.36 10.92 13.98
CA SER A 89 -5.16 10.11 15.19
C SER A 89 -6.45 9.44 15.65
N GLU A 90 -7.59 10.12 15.53
CA GLU A 90 -8.90 9.55 15.84
C GLU A 90 -9.27 8.41 14.88
N VAL A 91 -9.15 8.62 13.57
CA VAL A 91 -9.43 7.59 12.54
C VAL A 91 -8.57 6.35 12.75
N LYS A 92 -7.29 6.54 13.10
CA LYS A 92 -6.38 5.43 13.39
C LYS A 92 -6.87 4.59 14.59
N GLU A 93 -7.31 5.23 15.67
CA GLU A 93 -7.83 4.51 16.85
C GLU A 93 -9.15 3.77 16.55
N GLU A 94 -10.05 4.37 15.76
CA GLU A 94 -11.27 3.69 15.30
C GLU A 94 -10.96 2.44 14.47
N MET A 95 -10.03 2.55 13.52
CA MET A 95 -9.60 1.42 12.69
C MET A 95 -8.94 0.32 13.53
N ARG A 96 -8.17 0.71 14.54
CA ARG A 96 -7.55 -0.23 15.50
C ARG A 96 -8.60 -0.98 16.31
N MET A 97 -9.64 -0.30 16.79
CA MET A 97 -10.73 -0.92 17.54
C MET A 97 -11.57 -1.86 16.67
N LYS A 98 -11.82 -1.53 15.40
CA LYS A 98 -12.55 -2.41 14.47
C LYS A 98 -11.79 -3.67 14.08
N ALA A 99 -10.46 -3.63 14.17
CA ALA A 99 -9.58 -4.75 13.82
C ALA A 99 -9.29 -5.71 14.98
N ALA A 100 -9.63 -5.33 16.22
CA ALA A 100 -9.46 -6.13 17.44
C ALA A 100 -10.68 -7.03 17.69
#